data_AF-A0A935LSS8-F1
#
_entry.id   AF-A0A935LSS8-F1
#
_cell.length_a   1.000
_cell.length_b   1.000
_cell.length_c   1.000
_cell.angle_alpha   90.00
_cell.angle_beta   90.00
_cell.angle_gamma   90.00
#
_symmetry.space_group_name_H-M   'P 1'
#
loop_
_entity.id
_entity.type
_entity.pdbx_description
1 polymer ?
#
loop_
_entity_poly.entity_id
_entity_poly.type
_entity_poly.pdbx_seq_one_letter_code
_entity_poly.pdbx_strand_id
1 'polypeptide(L)'
;MLDDLEQVYFQRFAPNKSSKFTTENSNKYLLSFFFSTFFYINYNFLITSKIYSNLSPEYKLIEQVVDFFENSEIEKDVISKIYFTALYITVHPENEEKYYELKKLFNENLNILDRRTSYNLGAIIFSYCKAQISKNENKFLKEQFDLIDFILKNKVYTISEKDYFDPNLYVMIIEISLKLNKLNWCEKFIHSFKDRLNPVNKRTIKF
;
A
#
# COMPACT_ATOMS: atom_id res chain seq x y z
N MET A 1 -9.03 -14.26 26.66
CA MET A 1 -7.69 -13.68 26.45
C MET A 1 -7.07 -14.10 25.13
N LEU A 2 -6.97 -15.40 24.80
CA LEU A 2 -6.46 -15.83 23.48
C LEU A 2 -7.52 -15.72 22.36
N ASP A 3 -8.79 -16.03 22.63
CA ASP A 3 -9.92 -15.75 21.71
C ASP A 3 -10.02 -14.26 21.36
N ASP A 4 -9.64 -13.39 22.31
CA ASP A 4 -9.64 -11.93 22.13
C ASP A 4 -8.53 -11.48 21.17
N LEU A 5 -7.39 -12.18 21.11
CA LEU A 5 -6.27 -11.81 20.23
C LEU A 5 -6.57 -12.11 18.76
N GLU A 6 -7.24 -13.23 18.48
CA GLU A 6 -7.72 -13.55 17.12
C GLU A 6 -8.74 -12.51 16.66
N GLN A 7 -9.72 -12.17 17.51
CA GLN A 7 -10.66 -11.10 17.22
C GLN A 7 -9.98 -9.75 17.01
N VAL A 8 -9.04 -9.37 17.86
CA VAL A 8 -8.29 -8.10 17.73
C VAL A 8 -7.47 -8.08 16.44
N TYR A 9 -6.84 -9.19 16.07
CA TYR A 9 -6.09 -9.30 14.81
C TYR A 9 -7.02 -9.16 13.60
N PHE A 10 -8.12 -9.91 13.54
CA PHE A 10 -9.05 -9.78 12.42
C PHE A 10 -9.70 -8.41 12.38
N GLN A 11 -10.24 -7.91 13.50
CA GLN A 11 -10.83 -6.57 13.56
C GLN A 11 -9.86 -5.48 13.07
N ARG A 12 -8.56 -5.64 13.35
CA ARG A 12 -7.56 -4.62 13.01
C ARG A 12 -6.95 -4.76 11.62
N PHE A 13 -6.74 -5.99 11.15
CA PHE A 13 -5.92 -6.23 9.95
C PHE A 13 -6.58 -7.08 8.86
N ALA A 14 -7.66 -7.81 9.18
CA ALA A 14 -8.45 -8.58 8.21
C ALA A 14 -9.93 -8.63 8.62
N PRO A 15 -10.62 -7.48 8.70
CA PRO A 15 -11.95 -7.39 9.32
C PRO A 15 -13.03 -8.16 8.56
N ASN A 16 -12.74 -8.55 7.31
CA ASN A 16 -13.64 -9.27 6.43
C ASN A 16 -13.39 -10.80 6.40
N LYS A 17 -12.46 -11.32 7.23
CA LYS A 17 -12.12 -12.75 7.29
C LYS A 17 -12.74 -13.40 8.52
N SER A 18 -13.35 -14.57 8.36
CA SER A 18 -13.92 -15.37 9.46
C SER A 18 -13.16 -16.68 9.65
N SER A 19 -12.72 -17.01 10.86
CA SER A 19 -12.19 -18.34 11.23
C SER A 19 -12.74 -18.86 12.56
N LYS A 20 -12.66 -20.18 12.76
CA LYS A 20 -12.97 -20.88 14.02
C LYS A 20 -11.68 -21.04 14.83
N PHE A 21 -11.69 -20.52 16.07
CA PHE A 21 -10.55 -20.56 16.99
C PHE A 21 -10.13 -22.00 17.36
N THR A 22 -8.83 -22.27 17.36
CA THR A 22 -8.21 -23.44 18.02
C THR A 22 -6.94 -23.00 18.75
N THR A 23 -6.68 -23.58 19.94
CA THR A 23 -5.51 -23.28 20.79
C THR A 23 -4.17 -23.54 20.09
N GLU A 24 -4.14 -24.43 19.11
CA GLU A 24 -2.95 -24.73 18.29
C GLU A 24 -2.54 -23.55 17.38
N ASN A 25 -3.44 -22.60 17.12
CA ASN A 25 -3.20 -21.42 16.28
C ASN A 25 -2.91 -20.12 17.08
N SER A 26 -2.93 -20.14 18.42
CA SER A 26 -2.84 -18.90 19.20
C SER A 26 -1.50 -18.19 19.06
N ASN A 27 -0.39 -18.95 19.06
CA ASN A 27 0.95 -18.39 18.84
C ASN A 27 1.10 -17.81 17.44
N LYS A 28 0.49 -18.47 16.45
CA LYS A 28 0.48 -17.98 15.07
C LYS A 28 -0.23 -16.63 14.97
N TYR A 29 -1.43 -16.50 15.52
CA TYR A 29 -2.15 -15.22 15.50
C TYR A 29 -1.47 -14.12 16.29
N LEU A 30 -0.84 -14.45 17.43
CA LEU A 30 -0.06 -13.48 18.19
C LEU A 30 1.13 -12.96 17.37
N LEU A 31 1.86 -13.87 16.71
CA LEU A 31 2.96 -13.47 15.85
C LEU A 31 2.47 -12.69 14.62
N SER A 32 1.40 -13.14 13.94
CA SER A 32 0.80 -12.39 12.83
C SER A 32 0.38 -10.97 13.25
N PHE A 33 -0.21 -10.83 14.44
CA PHE A 33 -0.53 -9.53 15.02
C PHE A 33 0.72 -8.70 15.28
N PHE A 34 1.74 -9.28 15.89
CA PHE A 34 3.01 -8.62 16.15
C PHE A 34 3.66 -8.14 14.85
N PHE A 35 3.83 -9.00 13.85
CA PHE A 35 4.46 -8.65 12.57
C PHE A 35 3.65 -7.64 11.78
N SER A 36 2.34 -7.85 11.63
CA SER A 36 1.48 -6.89 10.95
C SER A 36 1.54 -5.51 11.62
N THR A 37 1.51 -5.47 12.95
CA THR A 37 1.64 -4.20 13.70
C THR A 37 3.03 -3.59 13.54
N PHE A 38 4.09 -4.39 13.70
CA PHE A 38 5.46 -3.95 13.60
C PHE A 38 5.72 -3.34 12.22
N PHE A 39 5.40 -4.06 11.16
CA PHE A 39 5.57 -3.59 9.79
C PHE A 39 4.66 -2.38 9.50
N TYR A 40 3.41 -2.40 9.96
CA TYR A 40 2.48 -1.27 9.81
C TYR A 40 3.00 0.03 10.42
N ILE A 41 3.52 -0.03 11.64
CA ILE A 41 4.07 1.15 12.33
C ILE A 41 5.35 1.62 11.65
N ASN A 42 6.25 0.69 11.35
CA ASN A 42 7.56 1.03 10.80
C ASN A 42 7.48 1.55 9.37
N TYR A 43 6.61 1.04 8.50
CA TYR A 43 6.58 1.57 7.12
C TYR A 43 6.08 3.02 7.09
N ASN A 44 5.05 3.38 7.88
CA ASN A 44 4.57 4.78 7.95
C ASN A 44 5.67 5.71 8.45
N PHE A 45 6.42 5.23 9.44
CA PHE A 45 7.56 5.95 9.98
C PHE A 45 8.67 6.10 8.93
N LEU A 46 9.09 5.05 8.23
CA LEU A 46 10.16 5.12 7.23
C LEU A 46 9.79 5.97 6.00
N ILE A 47 8.51 5.98 5.58
CA ILE A 47 8.04 6.87 4.51
C ILE A 47 8.18 8.35 4.91
N THR A 48 7.97 8.67 6.18
CA THR A 48 8.06 10.05 6.69
C THR A 48 9.48 10.43 7.14
N SER A 49 10.25 9.47 7.63
CA SER A 49 11.63 9.63 8.10
C SER A 49 12.59 9.16 7.01
N LYS A 50 12.85 10.07 6.08
CA LYS A 50 13.63 9.84 4.85
C LYS A 50 15.07 9.32 5.04
N ILE A 51 15.54 9.10 6.26
CA ILE A 51 16.95 8.86 6.58
C ILE A 51 17.05 8.03 7.85
N TYR A 52 17.06 6.70 7.71
CA TYR A 52 17.93 5.91 8.58
C TYR A 52 19.17 5.60 7.75
N SER A 53 20.32 6.07 8.21
CA SER A 53 21.57 5.55 7.70
C SER A 53 21.64 4.07 8.05
N ASN A 54 22.17 3.23 7.16
CA ASN A 54 22.31 1.78 7.34
C ASN A 54 23.18 1.36 8.56
N LEU A 55 23.61 2.33 9.36
CA LEU A 55 24.44 2.17 10.55
C LEU A 55 23.66 2.40 11.86
N SER A 56 22.40 2.83 11.80
CA SER A 56 21.61 3.06 13.01
C SER A 56 21.19 1.73 13.67
N PRO A 57 21.12 1.66 15.01
CA PRO A 57 20.63 0.48 15.72
C PRO A 57 19.22 0.04 15.29
N GLU A 58 18.36 1.00 14.94
CA GLU A 58 16.99 0.78 14.48
C GLU A 58 16.96 0.04 13.13
N TYR A 59 17.87 0.39 12.21
CA TYR A 59 18.00 -0.30 10.93
C TYR A 59 18.40 -1.77 11.13
N LYS A 60 19.35 -2.05 12.03
CA LYS A 60 19.77 -3.44 12.34
C LYS A 60 18.64 -4.28 12.95
N LEU A 61 17.79 -3.67 13.78
CA LEU A 61 16.62 -4.36 14.33
C LEU A 61 15.62 -4.71 13.22
N ILE A 62 15.40 -3.81 12.25
CA ILE A 62 14.52 -4.08 11.11
C ILE A 62 15.01 -5.29 10.31
N GLU A 63 16.30 -5.35 9.99
CA GLU A 63 16.91 -6.50 9.29
C GLU A 63 16.69 -7.82 10.05
N GLN A 64 16.91 -7.83 11.38
CA GLN A 64 16.67 -9.03 12.19
C GLN A 64 15.19 -9.48 12.20
N VAL A 65 14.26 -8.52 12.20
CA VAL A 65 12.82 -8.82 12.15
C VAL A 65 12.42 -9.33 10.77
N VAL A 66 13.02 -8.80 9.70
CA VAL A 66 12.88 -9.30 8.32
C VAL A 66 13.36 -10.74 8.23
N ASP A 67 14.58 -11.01 8.69
CA ASP A 67 15.16 -12.37 8.68
C ASP A 67 14.30 -13.37 9.45
N PHE A 68 13.82 -12.99 10.64
CA PHE A 68 12.94 -13.87 11.41
C PHE A 68 11.63 -14.14 10.67
N PHE A 69 11.02 -13.11 10.07
CA PHE A 69 9.75 -13.27 9.36
C PHE A 69 9.87 -14.28 8.21
N GLU A 70 10.90 -14.14 7.37
CA GLU A 70 11.13 -15.01 6.20
C GLU A 70 11.37 -16.47 6.56
N ASN A 71 11.93 -16.73 7.75
CA ASN A 71 12.20 -18.08 8.24
C ASN A 71 11.09 -18.66 9.14
N SER A 72 9.96 -17.95 9.28
CA SER A 72 8.85 -18.35 10.16
C SER A 72 7.63 -18.87 9.38
N GLU A 73 6.79 -19.70 10.01
CA GLU A 73 5.51 -20.11 9.41
C GLU A 73 4.52 -18.94 9.20
N ILE A 74 4.79 -17.78 9.82
CA ILE A 74 4.00 -16.55 9.70
C ILE A 74 4.15 -15.91 8.33
N GLU A 75 5.22 -16.24 7.61
CA GLU A 75 5.40 -15.84 6.21
C GLU A 75 4.21 -16.23 5.33
N LYS A 76 3.52 -17.33 5.68
CA LYS A 76 2.32 -17.82 5.00
C LYS A 76 1.05 -17.04 5.34
N ASP A 77 1.07 -16.18 6.36
CA ASP A 77 -0.04 -15.29 6.67
C ASP A 77 -0.06 -14.11 5.69
N VAL A 78 -1.07 -14.10 4.82
CA VAL A 78 -1.20 -13.12 3.71
C VAL A 78 -1.09 -11.67 4.16
N ILE A 79 -1.71 -11.30 5.29
CA ILE A 79 -1.72 -9.92 5.76
C ILE A 79 -0.34 -9.51 6.26
N SER A 80 0.28 -10.36 7.09
CA SER A 80 1.64 -10.13 7.56
C SER A 80 2.61 -10.03 6.37
N LYS A 81 2.42 -10.88 5.35
CA LYS A 81 3.20 -10.87 4.11
C LYS A 81 2.99 -9.58 3.30
N ILE A 82 1.77 -9.06 3.22
CA ILE A 82 1.48 -7.78 2.55
C ILE A 82 2.24 -6.64 3.23
N TYR A 83 2.13 -6.51 4.56
CA TYR A 83 2.83 -5.45 5.29
C TYR A 83 4.34 -5.59 5.23
N PHE A 84 4.85 -6.83 5.36
CA PHE A 84 6.26 -7.13 5.17
C PHE A 84 6.75 -6.65 3.81
N THR A 85 6.08 -7.06 2.73
CA THR A 85 6.52 -6.75 1.36
C THR A 85 6.43 -5.25 1.08
N ALA A 86 5.42 -4.56 1.62
CA ALA A 86 5.31 -3.10 1.55
C ALA A 86 6.44 -2.37 2.26
N LEU A 87 6.85 -2.84 3.45
CA LEU A 87 8.02 -2.32 4.15
C LEU A 87 9.30 -2.61 3.36
N TYR A 88 9.46 -3.84 2.89
CA TYR A 88 10.67 -4.31 2.21
C TYR A 88 10.98 -3.46 0.97
N ILE A 89 10.02 -3.21 0.09
CA ILE A 89 10.25 -2.38 -1.11
C ILE A 89 10.53 -0.91 -0.80
N THR A 90 10.18 -0.46 0.41
CA THR A 90 10.49 0.90 0.88
C THR A 90 11.94 1.01 1.33
N VAL A 91 12.48 -0.05 1.92
CA VAL A 91 13.86 -0.11 2.44
C VAL A 91 14.86 -0.57 1.36
N HIS A 92 14.44 -1.50 0.50
CA HIS A 92 15.23 -2.12 -0.56
C HIS A 92 14.61 -1.80 -1.94
N PRO A 93 14.60 -0.53 -2.38
CA PRO A 93 13.92 -0.12 -3.60
C PRO A 93 14.51 -0.75 -4.88
N GLU A 94 15.75 -1.25 -4.83
CA GLU A 94 16.40 -2.00 -5.90
C GLU A 94 15.79 -3.39 -6.14
N ASN A 95 15.04 -3.94 -5.17
CA ASN A 95 14.43 -5.26 -5.30
C ASN A 95 13.09 -5.17 -6.04
N GLU A 96 13.16 -5.15 -7.37
CA GLU A 96 11.99 -5.13 -8.25
C GLU A 96 11.11 -6.39 -8.14
N GLU A 97 11.68 -7.55 -7.77
CA GLU A 97 10.88 -8.78 -7.60
C GLU A 97 9.86 -8.62 -6.48
N LYS A 98 10.28 -8.03 -5.35
CA LYS A 98 9.39 -7.72 -4.21
C LYS A 98 8.31 -6.70 -4.56
N TYR A 99 8.59 -5.79 -5.49
CA TYR A 99 7.57 -4.90 -6.04
C TYR A 99 6.45 -5.67 -6.75
N TYR A 100 6.79 -6.57 -7.67
CA TYR A 100 5.77 -7.35 -8.37
C TYR A 100 5.04 -8.33 -7.45
N GLU A 101 5.73 -8.87 -6.44
CA GLU A 101 5.10 -9.64 -5.36
C GLU A 101 4.04 -8.81 -4.64
N LEU A 102 4.36 -7.58 -4.21
CA LEU A 102 3.40 -6.71 -3.54
C LEU A 102 2.21 -6.35 -4.44
N LYS A 103 2.48 -6.03 -5.72
CA LYS A 103 1.43 -5.73 -6.70
C LYS A 103 0.46 -6.91 -6.85
N LYS A 104 1.00 -8.13 -6.94
CA LYS A 104 0.20 -9.37 -7.00
C LYS A 104 -0.62 -9.56 -5.73
N LEU A 105 0.02 -9.49 -4.56
CA LEU A 105 -0.65 -9.64 -3.27
C LEU A 105 -1.78 -8.62 -3.09
N PHE A 106 -1.55 -7.36 -3.49
CA PHE A 106 -2.56 -6.31 -3.39
C PHE A 106 -3.77 -6.58 -4.30
N ASN A 107 -3.53 -6.98 -5.55
CA ASN A 107 -4.58 -7.30 -6.50
C ASN A 107 -5.42 -8.51 -6.07
N GLU A 108 -4.77 -9.57 -5.57
CA GLU A 108 -5.43 -10.84 -5.20
C GLU A 108 -6.20 -10.76 -3.88
N ASN A 109 -5.82 -9.84 -2.99
CA ASN A 109 -6.33 -9.79 -1.61
C ASN A 109 -7.06 -8.50 -1.25
N LEU A 110 -7.41 -7.67 -2.23
CA LEU A 110 -8.09 -6.40 -1.98
C LEU A 110 -9.39 -6.56 -1.16
N ASN A 111 -10.11 -7.66 -1.36
CA ASN A 111 -11.38 -7.96 -0.67
C ASN A 111 -11.24 -8.20 0.84
N ILE A 112 -10.09 -8.67 1.31
CA ILE A 112 -9.86 -8.92 2.74
C ILE A 112 -9.24 -7.71 3.46
N LEU A 113 -8.72 -6.74 2.70
CA LEU A 113 -8.12 -5.53 3.22
C LEU A 113 -9.20 -4.48 3.52
N ASP A 114 -8.98 -3.70 4.57
CA ASP A 114 -9.78 -2.49 4.77
C ASP A 114 -9.38 -1.39 3.77
N ARG A 115 -10.26 -0.38 3.65
CA ARG A 115 -10.08 0.75 2.73
C ARG A 115 -8.80 1.55 3.02
N ARG A 116 -8.47 1.77 4.29
CA ARG A 116 -7.31 2.58 4.71
C ARG A 116 -6.01 1.87 4.36
N THR A 117 -5.93 0.58 4.64
CA THR A 117 -4.81 -0.29 4.27
C THR A 117 -4.67 -0.34 2.76
N SER A 118 -5.78 -0.50 2.02
CA SER A 118 -5.76 -0.47 0.55
C SER A 118 -5.26 0.86 -0.01
N TYR A 119 -5.74 1.98 0.53
CA TYR A 119 -5.26 3.31 0.17
C TYR A 119 -3.75 3.47 0.44
N ASN A 120 -3.29 3.05 1.62
CA ASN A 120 -1.88 3.14 2.01
C ASN A 120 -0.99 2.28 1.11
N LEU A 121 -1.41 1.04 0.78
CA LEU A 121 -0.68 0.18 -0.15
C LEU A 121 -0.60 0.80 -1.54
N GLY A 122 -1.71 1.37 -2.03
CA GLY A 122 -1.72 2.15 -3.26
C GLY A 122 -0.69 3.29 -3.23
N ALA A 123 -0.64 4.07 -2.13
CA ALA A 123 0.33 5.15 -1.99
C ALA A 123 1.79 4.65 -1.97
N ILE A 124 2.06 3.50 -1.35
CA ILE A 124 3.39 2.87 -1.30
C ILE A 124 3.83 2.44 -2.70
N ILE A 125 3.01 1.65 -3.39
CA ILE A 125 3.31 1.16 -4.75
C ILE A 125 3.49 2.35 -5.71
N PHE A 126 2.65 3.38 -5.56
CA PHE A 126 2.74 4.60 -6.36
C PHE A 126 4.06 5.35 -6.12
N SER A 127 4.48 5.46 -4.85
CA SER A 127 5.72 6.13 -4.46
C SER A 127 6.95 5.36 -4.96
N TYR A 128 6.93 4.03 -4.89
CA TYR A 128 7.95 3.16 -5.48
C TYR A 128 8.08 3.42 -6.98
N CYS A 129 6.96 3.38 -7.73
CA CYS A 129 6.97 3.65 -9.17
C CYS A 129 7.56 5.03 -9.48
N LYS A 130 7.16 6.06 -8.71
CA LYS A 130 7.69 7.43 -8.86
C LYS A 130 9.21 7.49 -8.67
N ALA A 131 9.74 6.79 -7.65
CA ALA A 131 11.17 6.70 -7.41
C ALA A 131 11.90 6.02 -8.59
N GLN A 132 11.36 4.93 -9.13
CA GLN A 132 11.97 4.23 -10.27
C GLN A 132 11.89 5.05 -11.57
N ILE A 133 10.79 5.77 -11.83
CA ILE A 133 10.69 6.71 -12.97
C ILE A 133 11.77 7.78 -12.89
N SER A 134 12.07 8.31 -11.69
CA SER A 134 13.12 9.31 -11.51
C SER A 134 14.53 8.78 -11.82
N LYS A 135 14.72 7.45 -11.80
CA LYS A 135 15.95 6.76 -12.22
C LYS A 135 15.96 6.41 -13.73
N ASN A 136 15.06 7.01 -14.52
CA ASN A 136 14.86 6.76 -15.95
C ASN A 136 14.33 5.35 -16.30
N GLU A 137 13.70 4.65 -15.35
CA GLU A 137 13.07 3.36 -15.62
C GLU A 137 11.62 3.55 -16.13
N ASN A 138 11.49 3.98 -17.38
CA ASN A 138 10.19 4.36 -17.98
C ASN A 138 9.11 3.27 -17.96
N LYS A 139 9.49 1.99 -17.79
CA LYS A 139 8.52 0.89 -17.60
C LYS A 139 7.57 1.16 -16.42
N PHE A 140 8.07 1.80 -15.37
CA PHE A 140 7.28 2.10 -14.18
C PHE A 140 6.23 3.21 -14.40
N LEU A 141 6.32 3.98 -15.50
CA LEU A 141 5.26 4.91 -15.87
C LEU A 141 3.97 4.16 -16.24
N LYS A 142 4.09 3.04 -16.95
CA LYS A 142 2.96 2.16 -17.25
C LYS A 142 2.44 1.51 -15.98
N GLU A 143 3.32 0.99 -15.13
CA GLU A 143 2.94 0.38 -13.86
C GLU A 143 2.18 1.37 -12.95
N GLN A 144 2.62 2.63 -12.91
CA GLN A 144 1.95 3.70 -12.17
C GLN A 144 0.54 3.98 -12.71
N PHE A 145 0.37 3.97 -14.03
CA PHE A 145 -0.94 4.10 -14.67
C PHE A 145 -1.86 2.90 -14.39
N ASP A 146 -1.33 1.67 -14.47
CA ASP A 146 -2.09 0.46 -14.19
C ASP A 146 -2.58 0.45 -12.73
N LEU A 147 -1.75 0.92 -11.79
CA LEU A 147 -2.13 1.13 -10.40
C LEU A 147 -3.24 2.18 -10.26
N ILE A 148 -3.12 3.34 -10.94
CA ILE A 148 -4.15 4.38 -10.94
C ILE A 148 -5.50 3.80 -11.38
N ASP A 149 -5.52 3.10 -12.52
CA ASP A 149 -6.74 2.51 -13.05
C ASP A 149 -7.33 1.47 -12.08
N PHE A 150 -6.49 0.66 -11.44
CA PHE A 150 -6.89 -0.29 -10.40
C PHE A 150 -7.52 0.39 -9.18
N ILE A 151 -6.87 1.40 -8.58
CA ILE A 151 -7.40 2.05 -7.36
C ILE A 151 -8.68 2.86 -7.64
N LEU A 152 -8.82 3.42 -8.85
CA LEU A 152 -10.03 4.14 -9.26
C LEU A 152 -11.20 3.18 -9.44
N LYS A 153 -11.01 2.07 -10.16
CA LYS A 153 -12.04 1.04 -10.38
C LYS A 153 -12.54 0.44 -9.07
N ASN A 154 -11.63 0.22 -8.14
CA ASN A 154 -11.96 -0.32 -6.82
C ASN A 154 -12.36 0.76 -5.79
N LYS A 155 -12.42 2.03 -6.19
CA LYS A 155 -12.79 3.17 -5.33
C LYS A 155 -11.92 3.30 -4.06
N VAL A 156 -10.65 2.91 -4.10
CA VAL A 156 -9.69 2.99 -2.97
C VAL A 156 -8.69 4.14 -3.11
N TYR A 157 -9.02 5.16 -3.89
CA TYR A 157 -8.21 6.36 -4.13
C TYR A 157 -8.34 7.45 -3.03
N THR A 158 -9.15 7.20 -2.00
CA THR A 158 -9.28 8.05 -0.80
C THR A 158 -9.35 7.20 0.48
N ILE A 159 -8.97 7.79 1.61
CA ILE A 159 -9.03 7.13 2.94
C ILE A 159 -10.48 6.83 3.33
N SER A 160 -11.40 7.76 3.05
CA SER A 160 -12.84 7.61 3.26
C SER A 160 -13.63 7.96 2.00
N GLU A 161 -14.82 7.38 1.84
CA GLU A 161 -15.70 7.66 0.69
C GLU A 161 -16.19 9.11 0.65
N LYS A 162 -16.26 9.75 1.83
CA LYS A 162 -16.71 11.14 1.99
C LYS A 162 -15.60 12.14 1.69
N ASP A 163 -14.35 11.68 1.58
CA ASP A 163 -13.23 12.58 1.33
C ASP A 163 -13.27 13.10 -0.11
N TYR A 164 -12.80 14.33 -0.25
CA TYR A 164 -12.51 14.90 -1.54
C TYR A 164 -11.29 14.21 -2.16
N PHE A 165 -11.26 14.17 -3.49
CA PHE A 165 -10.11 13.71 -4.25
C PHE A 165 -8.91 14.62 -3.92
N ASP A 166 -7.77 14.02 -3.61
CA ASP A 166 -6.52 14.76 -3.39
C ASP A 166 -6.12 15.52 -4.68
N PRO A 167 -6.00 16.86 -4.64
CA PRO A 167 -5.71 17.64 -5.84
C PRO A 167 -4.38 17.28 -6.50
N ASN A 168 -3.36 16.89 -5.71
CA ASN A 168 -2.05 16.55 -6.26
C ASN A 168 -2.12 15.22 -7.02
N LEU A 169 -2.77 14.22 -6.44
CA LEU A 169 -3.03 12.94 -7.11
C LEU A 169 -3.88 13.15 -8.38
N TYR A 170 -4.90 14.00 -8.31
CA TYR A 170 -5.76 14.31 -9.46
C TYR A 170 -4.97 14.88 -10.64
N VAL A 171 -4.14 15.90 -10.41
CA VAL A 171 -3.27 16.47 -11.45
C VAL A 171 -2.26 15.44 -11.95
N MET A 172 -1.68 14.65 -11.05
CA MET A 172 -0.69 13.64 -11.42
C MET A 172 -1.27 12.55 -12.32
N ILE A 173 -2.52 12.13 -12.07
CA ILE A 173 -3.23 11.18 -12.94
C ILE A 173 -3.37 11.73 -14.36
N ILE A 174 -3.70 13.02 -14.49
CA ILE A 174 -3.78 13.70 -15.79
C ILE A 174 -2.42 13.68 -16.47
N GLU A 175 -1.36 14.12 -15.77
CA GLU A 175 0.00 14.16 -16.32
C GLU A 175 0.49 12.79 -16.80
N ILE A 176 0.29 11.73 -16.00
CA ILE A 176 0.69 10.36 -16.34
C ILE A 176 -0.09 9.87 -17.57
N SER A 177 -1.40 10.14 -17.61
CA SER A 177 -2.24 9.76 -18.75
C SER A 177 -1.81 10.45 -20.04
N LEU A 178 -1.47 11.73 -19.97
CA LEU A 178 -0.96 12.50 -21.11
C LEU A 178 0.40 11.96 -21.58
N LYS A 179 1.34 11.69 -20.66
CA LYS A 179 2.66 11.12 -20.99
C LYS A 179 2.55 9.75 -21.70
N LEU A 180 1.52 8.97 -21.38
CA LEU A 180 1.24 7.68 -22.01
C LEU A 180 0.31 7.78 -23.24
N ASN A 181 0.01 8.99 -23.72
CA ASN A 181 -0.91 9.26 -24.83
C ASN A 181 -2.31 8.62 -24.64
N LYS A 182 -2.79 8.50 -23.39
CA LYS A 182 -4.10 7.95 -23.02
C LYS A 182 -5.19 9.04 -23.03
N LEU A 183 -5.29 9.79 -24.12
CA LEU A 183 -6.15 10.99 -24.20
C LEU A 183 -7.63 10.69 -23.87
N ASN A 184 -8.22 9.67 -24.50
CA ASN A 184 -9.61 9.29 -24.26
C ASN A 184 -9.88 8.82 -22.81
N TRP A 185 -8.89 8.18 -22.17
CA TRP A 185 -9.01 7.77 -20.77
C TRP A 185 -8.92 8.99 -19.85
N CYS A 186 -7.98 9.90 -20.14
CA CYS A 186 -7.79 11.14 -19.39
C CYS A 186 -9.05 12.01 -19.39
N GLU A 187 -9.67 12.19 -20.55
CA GLU A 187 -10.93 12.94 -20.68
C GLU A 187 -12.05 12.32 -19.84
N LYS A 188 -12.21 10.99 -19.90
CA LYS A 188 -13.20 10.27 -19.08
C LYS A 188 -12.93 10.42 -17.58
N PHE A 189 -11.66 10.33 -17.17
CA PHE A 189 -11.26 10.54 -15.78
C PHE A 189 -11.65 11.95 -15.31
N ILE A 190 -11.29 12.99 -16.06
CA ILE A 190 -11.61 14.38 -15.72
C ILE A 190 -13.13 14.55 -15.54
N HIS A 191 -13.92 14.09 -16.50
CA HIS A 191 -15.37 14.20 -16.43
C HIS A 191 -15.97 13.44 -15.23
N SER A 192 -15.42 12.27 -14.90
CA SER A 192 -15.94 11.42 -13.83
C SER A 192 -15.57 11.90 -12.43
N PHE A 193 -14.42 12.57 -12.28
CA PHE A 193 -13.84 12.89 -10.96
C PHE A 193 -13.70 14.38 -10.68
N LYS A 194 -13.89 15.29 -11.63
CA LYS A 194 -13.83 16.76 -11.39
C LYS A 194 -14.72 17.19 -10.23
N ASP A 195 -15.86 16.54 -10.05
CA ASP A 195 -16.81 16.90 -9.00
C ASP A 195 -16.47 16.38 -7.61
N ARG A 196 -15.49 15.47 -7.54
CA ARG A 196 -14.92 14.96 -6.29
C ARG A 196 -13.81 15.85 -5.74
N LEU A 197 -13.38 16.89 -6.45
CA LEU A 197 -12.45 17.88 -5.93
C LEU A 197 -13.15 18.84 -4.96
N ASN A 198 -12.45 19.28 -3.91
CA ASN A 198 -12.93 20.32 -3.02
C ASN A 198 -13.26 21.60 -3.84
N PRO A 199 -14.41 22.26 -3.62
CA PRO A 199 -14.81 23.47 -4.35
C PRO A 199 -13.75 24.58 -4.40
N VAL A 200 -12.93 24.72 -3.35
CA VAL A 200 -11.83 25.69 -3.31
C VAL A 200 -10.76 25.36 -4.36
N ASN A 201 -10.44 24.08 -4.53
CA ASN A 201 -9.41 23.60 -5.45
C ASN A 201 -9.88 23.56 -6.90
N LYS A 202 -11.19 23.43 -7.15
CA LYS A 202 -11.78 23.50 -8.50
C LYS A 202 -11.51 24.85 -9.20
N ARG A 203 -11.30 25.94 -8.44
CA ARG A 203 -11.02 27.27 -9.00
C ARG A 203 -9.58 27.42 -9.48
N THR A 204 -8.67 26.64 -8.91
CA THR A 204 -7.22 26.71 -9.18
C THR A 204 -6.80 25.80 -10.33
N ILE A 205 -7.44 24.63 -10.43
CA ILE A 205 -7.22 23.70 -11.55
C ILE A 205 -8.13 24.15 -12.70
N LYS A 206 -7.60 25.01 -13.57
CA LYS A 206 -8.30 25.41 -14.81
C LYS A 206 -8.13 24.31 -15.86
N PHE A 207 -9.25 23.74 -16.28
CA PHE A 207 -9.34 22.79 -17.39
C PHE A 207 -9.41 23.53 -18.72
#